data_AF-A0A061CZ65-F1
#
_entry.id   AF-A0A061CZ65-F1
#
_cell.length_a   1.000
_cell.length_b   1.000
_cell.length_c   1.000
_cell.angle_alpha   90.00
_cell.angle_beta   90.00
_cell.angle_gamma   90.00
#
_symmetry.space_group_name_H-M   'P 1'
#
loop_
_entity.id
_entity.type
_entity.pdbx_description
1 polymer ?
#
loop_
_entity_poly.entity_id
_entity_poly.type
_entity_poly.pdbx_seq_one_letter_code
_entity_poly.pdbx_strand_id
1 'polypeptide(L)'
;MVYNSLTEAPRNLKEGIDWLIALRGTDAKKNIIALGSAVYDLLADAPVGNMKLPTLEEVKLITKEFLEKPEIKGRWFASRLLQKFNEPRRTPNLHFKRLFNKYKSDYHNVVQKKELQRKDMGLYLGRVVYGCDTLVKHMKVPDQYESAYSSEASWDASCSRHPAACAVVFVGIAPMLYAGLYSLKYVTSIALTNESNNTVRERLAELLSAVGYDESYRRPRMKISYIFEALKDVDKDVLDILYDFSGFWAFYGLESSVSEGETSEETTVRTKTRKFYMGQMIKHGIPGVDVDMGLLHAWNTKHNNKPSKIHNALGSGNMYYPGTPTVSDLGAAIPL
;
A
#
# COMPACT_ATOMS: atom_id res chain seq x y z
N MET A 1 3.36 12.42 -17.64
CA MET A 1 4.58 11.63 -17.90
C MET A 1 4.20 10.17 -17.73
N VAL A 2 4.57 9.30 -18.66
CA VAL A 2 4.28 7.87 -18.55
C VAL A 2 5.60 7.16 -18.22
N TYR A 3 5.63 6.39 -17.14
CA TYR A 3 6.76 5.59 -16.69
C TYR A 3 6.88 4.31 -17.50
N ASN A 4 8.10 3.92 -17.86
CA ASN A 4 8.37 2.72 -18.67
C ASN A 4 9.02 1.60 -17.87
N SER A 5 9.36 1.83 -16.59
CA SER A 5 9.91 0.83 -15.69
C SER A 5 9.29 0.90 -14.29
N LEU A 6 9.08 -0.27 -13.66
CA LEU A 6 8.72 -0.38 -12.25
C LEU A 6 9.85 0.04 -11.29
N THR A 7 11.05 0.33 -11.79
CA THR A 7 12.11 0.95 -10.98
C THR A 7 11.98 2.47 -10.87
N GLU A 8 11.10 3.09 -11.68
CA GLU A 8 10.81 4.52 -11.61
C GLU A 8 9.77 4.77 -10.51
N ALA A 9 10.10 5.67 -9.59
CA ALA A 9 9.29 5.89 -8.41
C ALA A 9 8.06 6.79 -8.71
N PRO A 10 6.87 6.40 -8.22
CA PRO A 10 5.66 7.22 -8.27
C PRO A 10 5.78 8.43 -7.34
N ARG A 11 5.10 9.51 -7.69
CA ARG A 11 5.13 10.81 -6.99
C ARG A 11 3.85 11.14 -6.24
N ASN A 12 2.78 10.38 -6.46
CA ASN A 12 1.51 10.51 -5.75
C ASN A 12 0.83 9.15 -5.59
N LEU A 13 -0.27 9.12 -4.84
CA LEU A 13 -1.00 7.89 -4.55
C LEU A 13 -1.52 7.20 -5.81
N LYS A 14 -2.11 7.94 -6.76
CA LYS A 14 -2.60 7.35 -8.02
C LYS A 14 -1.47 6.61 -8.74
N GLU A 15 -0.33 7.26 -8.90
CA GLU A 15 0.85 6.66 -9.52
C GLU A 15 1.35 5.45 -8.73
N GLY A 16 1.33 5.52 -7.39
CA GLY A 16 1.70 4.38 -6.54
C GLY A 16 0.74 3.19 -6.68
N ILE A 17 -0.54 3.46 -6.90
CA ILE A 17 -1.53 2.42 -7.20
C ILE A 17 -1.30 1.89 -8.63
N ASP A 18 -1.09 2.75 -9.62
CA ASP A 18 -0.77 2.33 -10.99
C ASP A 18 0.47 1.44 -11.05
N TRP A 19 1.49 1.74 -10.23
CA TRP A 19 2.66 0.89 -10.05
C TRP A 19 2.28 -0.53 -9.56
N LEU A 20 1.37 -0.64 -8.59
CA LEU A 20 0.87 -1.92 -8.10
C LEU A 20 0.04 -2.66 -9.15
N ILE A 21 -0.71 -1.95 -10.00
CA ILE A 21 -1.47 -2.56 -11.08
C ILE A 21 -0.54 -3.05 -12.20
N ALA A 22 0.46 -2.25 -12.56
CA ALA A 22 1.47 -2.61 -13.55
C ALA A 22 2.32 -3.82 -13.09
N LEU A 23 2.66 -3.88 -11.80
CA LEU A 23 3.33 -5.02 -11.17
C LEU A 23 2.59 -6.35 -11.39
N ARG A 24 1.25 -6.34 -11.39
CA ARG A 24 0.47 -7.57 -11.62
C ARG A 24 0.83 -8.20 -12.96
N GLY A 25 0.95 -7.39 -14.02
CA GLY A 25 1.16 -7.87 -15.37
C GLY A 25 0.15 -8.96 -15.76
N THR A 26 0.62 -9.94 -16.53
CA THR A 26 -0.20 -11.08 -16.99
C THR A 26 -0.35 -12.18 -15.95
N ASP A 27 0.65 -12.36 -15.06
CA ASP A 27 0.65 -13.35 -13.98
C ASP A 27 0.80 -12.67 -12.61
N ALA A 28 -0.33 -12.15 -12.12
CA ALA A 28 -0.37 -11.39 -10.88
C ALA A 28 0.14 -12.21 -9.68
N LYS A 29 -0.22 -13.50 -9.60
CA LYS A 29 0.15 -14.35 -8.47
C LYS A 29 1.67 -14.52 -8.41
N LYS A 30 2.28 -14.91 -9.53
CA LYS A 30 3.74 -15.10 -9.61
C LYS A 30 4.49 -13.80 -9.32
N ASN A 31 4.08 -12.69 -9.91
CA ASN A 31 4.78 -11.41 -9.77
C ASN A 31 4.71 -10.87 -8.34
N ILE A 32 3.54 -10.97 -7.69
CA ILE A 32 3.36 -10.55 -6.30
C ILE A 32 4.17 -11.44 -5.34
N ILE A 33 4.20 -12.75 -5.55
CA ILE A 33 5.03 -13.67 -4.74
C ILE A 33 6.51 -13.35 -4.91
N ALA A 34 6.95 -13.06 -6.14
CA ALA A 34 8.33 -12.71 -6.44
C ALA A 34 8.73 -11.38 -5.79
N LEU A 35 7.88 -10.35 -5.85
CA LEU A 35 8.11 -9.10 -5.11
C LEU A 35 8.12 -9.35 -3.60
N GLY A 36 7.20 -10.16 -3.08
CA GLY A 36 7.15 -10.50 -1.65
C GLY A 36 8.43 -11.16 -1.18
N SER A 37 8.98 -12.08 -1.98
CA SER A 37 10.27 -12.71 -1.69
C SER A 37 11.41 -11.69 -1.70
N ALA A 38 11.45 -10.81 -2.70
CA ALA A 38 12.47 -9.76 -2.78
C ALA A 38 12.38 -8.75 -1.63
N VAL A 39 11.17 -8.39 -1.20
CA VAL A 39 10.94 -7.53 -0.02
C VAL A 39 11.36 -8.25 1.26
N TYR A 40 11.05 -9.54 1.39
CA TYR A 40 11.52 -10.33 2.53
C TYR A 40 13.04 -10.35 2.60
N ASP A 41 13.72 -10.68 1.50
CA ASP A 41 15.18 -10.74 1.43
C ASP A 41 15.81 -9.38 1.74
N LEU A 42 15.26 -8.29 1.17
CA LEU A 42 15.67 -6.92 1.47
C LEU A 42 15.56 -6.59 2.97
N LEU A 43 14.50 -7.04 3.64
CA LEU A 43 14.24 -6.74 5.05
C LEU A 43 14.93 -7.70 6.03
N ALA A 44 15.22 -8.93 5.61
CA ALA A 44 15.89 -9.95 6.41
C ALA A 44 17.42 -9.78 6.37
N ASP A 45 17.99 -9.50 5.19
CA ASP A 45 19.43 -9.46 4.97
C ASP A 45 20.05 -8.09 5.27
N ALA A 46 19.25 -7.02 5.33
CA ALA A 46 19.74 -5.69 5.63
C ALA A 46 19.71 -5.44 7.15
N PRO A 47 20.88 -5.40 7.85
CA PRO A 47 20.91 -4.86 9.19
C PRO A 47 20.48 -3.39 9.11
N VAL A 48 19.29 -3.15 9.64
CA VAL A 48 18.72 -1.86 10.01
C VAL A 48 19.78 -0.74 10.07
N GLY A 49 19.80 0.14 9.07
CA GLY A 49 20.65 1.34 9.04
C GLY A 49 21.86 1.35 8.13
N ASN A 50 22.27 0.21 7.56
CA ASN A 50 23.56 0.12 6.84
C ASN A 50 23.45 0.00 5.31
N MET A 51 22.24 -0.03 4.74
CA MET A 51 22.06 -0.20 3.30
C MET A 51 21.97 1.16 2.60
N LYS A 52 23.10 1.64 2.05
CA LYS A 52 23.11 2.81 1.15
C LYS A 52 22.61 2.39 -0.22
N LEU A 53 21.34 2.65 -0.49
CA LEU A 53 20.72 2.46 -1.79
C LEU A 53 20.39 3.85 -2.35
N PRO A 54 21.17 4.37 -3.32
CA PRO A 54 20.92 5.68 -3.90
C PRO A 54 19.48 5.85 -4.41
N THR A 55 18.90 4.78 -4.98
CA THR A 55 17.50 4.74 -5.42
C THR A 55 16.52 4.89 -4.26
N LEU A 56 16.84 4.36 -3.07
CA LEU A 56 15.98 4.48 -1.90
C LEU A 56 15.92 5.93 -1.39
N GLU A 57 17.04 6.65 -1.39
CA GLU A 57 17.06 8.06 -0.97
C GLU A 57 16.21 8.94 -1.89
N GLU A 58 16.23 8.64 -3.19
CA GLU A 58 15.36 9.32 -4.17
C GLU A 58 13.87 9.05 -3.88
N VAL A 59 13.48 7.78 -3.69
CA VAL A 59 12.07 7.43 -3.38
C VAL A 59 11.61 8.02 -2.04
N LYS A 60 12.51 8.09 -1.06
CA LYS A 60 12.25 8.74 0.23
C LYS A 60 11.95 10.21 0.08
N LEU A 61 12.77 10.95 -0.68
CA LEU A 61 12.54 12.37 -0.92
C LEU A 61 11.18 12.59 -1.60
N ILE A 62 10.90 11.84 -2.66
CA ILE A 62 9.61 11.91 -3.38
C ILE A 62 8.43 11.65 -2.43
N THR A 63 8.55 10.65 -1.56
CA THR A 63 7.45 10.36 -0.63
C THR A 63 7.35 11.39 0.48
N LYS A 64 8.47 11.92 0.98
CA LYS A 64 8.45 13.01 1.95
C LYS A 64 7.73 14.23 1.39
N GLU A 65 8.06 14.62 0.15
CA GLU A 65 7.37 15.71 -0.56
C GLU A 65 5.85 15.45 -0.66
N PHE A 66 5.45 14.22 -0.99
CA PHE A 66 4.03 13.84 -0.99
C PHE A 66 3.37 13.98 0.39
N LEU A 67 4.03 13.51 1.46
CA LEU A 67 3.50 13.62 2.82
C LEU A 67 3.42 15.06 3.33
N GLU A 68 4.22 15.96 2.76
CA GLU A 68 4.27 17.39 3.11
C GLU A 68 3.20 18.23 2.38
N LYS A 69 2.44 17.65 1.43
CA LYS A 69 1.31 18.33 0.79
C LYS A 69 0.27 18.80 1.82
N PRO A 70 -0.26 20.03 1.75
CA PRO A 70 -1.12 20.60 2.79
C PRO A 70 -2.40 19.80 3.06
N GLU A 71 -2.93 19.08 2.06
CA GLU A 71 -4.14 18.25 2.19
C GLU A 71 -3.90 16.99 3.05
N ILE A 72 -2.64 16.57 3.16
CA ILE A 72 -2.17 15.35 3.83
C ILE A 72 -1.42 15.71 5.13
N LYS A 73 -0.56 16.72 5.08
CA LYS A 73 0.26 17.24 6.18
C LYS A 73 -0.60 17.70 7.35
N GLY A 74 -0.08 17.51 8.57
CA GLY A 74 -0.76 17.91 9.80
C GLY A 74 -1.80 16.89 10.30
N ARG A 75 -2.19 15.91 9.49
CA ARG A 75 -2.99 14.77 9.95
C ARG A 75 -2.12 13.83 10.78
N TRP A 76 -2.65 13.32 11.90
CA TRP A 76 -1.87 12.56 12.88
C TRP A 76 -1.06 11.40 12.27
N PHE A 77 -1.62 10.71 11.27
CA PHE A 77 -0.97 9.57 10.61
C PHE A 77 0.17 10.00 9.67
N ALA A 78 0.03 11.12 8.95
CA ALA A 78 1.08 11.68 8.10
C ALA A 78 2.18 12.31 8.95
N SER A 79 1.80 13.05 10.00
CA SER A 79 2.74 13.61 10.98
C SER A 79 3.58 12.52 11.64
N ARG A 80 2.98 11.36 11.97
CA ARG A 80 3.74 10.23 12.54
C ARG A 80 4.75 9.64 11.56
N LEU A 81 4.42 9.55 10.27
CA LEU A 81 5.37 9.11 9.24
C LEU A 81 6.48 10.15 9.00
N LEU A 82 6.13 11.44 8.93
CA LEU A 82 7.09 12.54 8.80
C LEU A 82 8.03 12.66 10.01
N GLN A 83 7.53 12.38 11.21
CA GLN A 83 8.35 12.29 12.40
C GLN A 83 9.41 11.19 12.26
N LYS A 84 9.00 9.99 11.81
CA LYS A 84 9.94 8.88 11.56
C LYS A 84 10.98 9.18 10.48
N PHE A 85 10.62 10.01 9.51
CA PHE A 85 11.55 10.48 8.48
C PHE A 85 12.62 11.43 9.01
N ASN A 86 12.21 12.38 9.86
CA ASN A 86 13.05 13.49 10.29
C ASN A 86 13.83 13.20 11.58
N GLU A 87 13.36 12.28 12.41
CA GLU A 87 14.04 11.93 13.65
C GLU A 87 15.16 10.90 13.40
N PRO A 88 16.41 11.20 13.77
CA PRO A 88 17.45 10.19 13.86
C PRO A 88 16.99 9.09 14.82
N ARG A 89 17.37 7.84 14.52
CA ARG A 89 17.09 6.69 15.39
C ARG A 89 17.52 6.99 16.84
N ARG A 90 16.57 7.29 17.73
CA ARG A 90 16.82 7.30 19.17
C ARG A 90 16.94 5.85 19.61
N THR A 91 18.17 5.36 19.78
CA THR A 91 18.40 4.11 20.51
C THR A 91 17.81 4.30 21.91
N PRO A 92 16.81 3.51 22.33
CA PRO A 92 16.21 3.73 23.64
C PRO A 92 17.27 3.44 24.70
N ASN A 93 17.59 4.43 25.53
CA ASN A 93 18.38 4.23 26.74
C ASN A 93 17.79 3.05 27.52
N LEU A 94 18.65 2.15 28.02
CA LEU A 94 18.24 0.88 28.65
C LEU A 94 17.14 1.05 29.71
N HIS A 95 17.13 2.17 30.44
CA HIS A 95 16.12 2.48 31.44
C HIS A 95 14.69 2.69 30.89
N PHE A 96 14.55 3.14 29.64
CA PHE A 96 13.25 3.39 29.02
C PHE A 96 12.67 2.20 28.24
N LYS A 97 13.47 1.16 27.97
CA LYS A 97 13.00 -0.07 27.28
C LYS A 97 11.84 -0.75 28.01
N ARG A 98 11.77 -0.69 29.35
CA ARG A 98 10.68 -1.26 30.14
C ARG A 98 9.35 -0.52 29.99
N LEU A 99 9.37 0.79 29.71
CA LEU A 99 8.17 1.62 29.59
C LEU A 99 7.57 1.61 28.17
N PHE A 100 8.39 1.40 27.13
CA PHE A 100 7.96 1.51 25.73
C PHE A 100 7.62 0.18 25.04
N ASN A 101 7.31 -0.88 25.80
CA ASN A 101 6.87 -2.19 25.27
C ASN A 101 5.65 -2.10 24.32
N LYS A 102 4.95 -0.97 24.29
CA LYS A 102 3.78 -0.69 23.43
C LYS A 102 4.14 -0.32 21.98
N TYR A 103 5.42 -0.06 21.66
CA TYR A 103 5.86 0.50 20.37
C TYR A 103 6.85 -0.40 19.60
N LYS A 104 6.69 -1.73 19.62
CA LYS A 104 7.60 -2.68 18.92
C LYS A 104 7.78 -2.39 17.42
N SER A 105 6.80 -1.79 16.73
CA SER A 105 6.88 -1.43 15.31
C SER A 105 7.89 -0.33 14.99
N ASP A 106 8.35 0.40 16.00
CA ASP A 106 9.31 1.49 15.82
C ASP A 106 10.75 0.97 15.93
N TYR A 107 10.93 -0.32 16.24
CA TYR A 107 12.23 -0.97 16.44
C TYR A 107 12.44 -2.28 15.67
N HIS A 108 11.37 -2.88 15.14
CA HIS A 108 11.40 -4.09 14.32
C HIS A 108 10.70 -3.86 12.98
N ASN A 109 11.31 -4.31 11.89
CA ASN A 109 10.64 -4.33 10.58
C ASN A 109 9.52 -5.39 10.56
N VAL A 110 8.69 -5.38 9.51
CA VAL A 110 7.53 -6.29 9.43
C VAL A 110 7.91 -7.77 9.55
N VAL A 111 9.08 -8.17 9.02
CA VAL A 111 9.60 -9.54 9.12
C VAL A 111 9.85 -9.91 10.57
N GLN A 112 10.55 -9.06 11.32
CA GLN A 112 10.87 -9.31 12.72
C GLN A 112 9.64 -9.18 13.64
N LYS A 113 8.76 -8.21 13.39
CA LYS A 113 7.60 -7.93 14.24
C LYS A 113 6.55 -9.05 14.17
N LYS A 114 6.33 -9.58 12.97
CA LYS A 114 5.28 -10.57 12.68
C LYS A 114 5.85 -11.98 12.47
N GLU A 115 7.16 -12.17 12.61
CA GLU A 115 7.87 -13.43 12.35
C GLU A 115 7.48 -14.05 11.00
N LEU A 116 7.30 -13.18 9.99
CA LEU A 116 6.80 -13.61 8.69
C LEU A 116 7.81 -14.51 8.02
N GLN A 117 7.33 -15.56 7.34
CA GLN A 117 8.16 -16.31 6.41
C GLN A 117 8.14 -15.63 5.04
N ARG A 118 9.16 -15.91 4.23
CA ARG A 118 9.28 -15.41 2.85
C ARG A 118 7.99 -15.58 2.03
N LYS A 119 7.34 -16.74 2.17
CA LYS A 119 6.08 -17.08 1.47
C LYS A 119 4.88 -16.24 1.91
N ASP A 120 4.85 -15.77 3.16
CA ASP A 120 3.72 -15.03 3.72
C ASP A 120 3.69 -13.60 3.17
N MET A 121 4.86 -13.05 2.82
CA MET A 121 4.99 -11.69 2.30
C MET A 121 4.16 -11.46 1.02
N GLY A 122 4.11 -12.47 0.15
CA GLY A 122 3.28 -12.43 -1.06
C GLY A 122 1.78 -12.31 -0.76
N LEU A 123 1.29 -12.93 0.30
CA LEU A 123 -0.12 -12.83 0.71
C LEU A 123 -0.46 -11.42 1.21
N TYR A 124 0.43 -10.84 2.02
CA TYR A 124 0.30 -9.48 2.52
C TYR A 124 0.28 -8.45 1.38
N LEU A 125 1.22 -8.55 0.44
CA LEU A 125 1.23 -7.73 -0.77
C LEU A 125 0.00 -7.95 -1.63
N GLY A 126 -0.42 -9.20 -1.81
CA GLY A 126 -1.60 -9.55 -2.59
C GLY A 126 -2.85 -8.86 -2.06
N ARG A 127 -3.03 -8.76 -0.75
CA ARG A 127 -4.16 -8.05 -0.14
C ARG A 127 -4.12 -6.54 -0.41
N VAL A 128 -2.94 -5.93 -0.33
CA VAL A 128 -2.76 -4.51 -0.68
C VAL A 128 -3.10 -4.27 -2.15
N VAL A 129 -2.53 -5.07 -3.05
CA VAL A 129 -2.76 -4.95 -4.50
C VAL A 129 -4.24 -5.16 -4.83
N TYR A 130 -4.91 -6.12 -4.20
CA TYR A 130 -6.34 -6.37 -4.38
C TYR A 130 -7.20 -5.15 -3.98
N GLY A 131 -6.98 -4.59 -2.79
CA GLY A 131 -7.74 -3.40 -2.35
C GLY A 131 -7.54 -2.19 -3.27
N CYS A 132 -6.30 -1.98 -3.73
CA CYS A 132 -5.99 -0.92 -4.69
C CYS A 132 -6.61 -1.16 -6.09
N ASP A 133 -6.64 -2.40 -6.56
CA ASP A 133 -7.30 -2.78 -7.82
C ASP A 133 -8.82 -2.54 -7.76
N THR A 134 -9.47 -2.93 -6.66
CA THR A 134 -10.88 -2.63 -6.44
C THR A 134 -11.12 -1.12 -6.48
N LEU A 135 -10.30 -0.34 -5.77
CA LEU A 135 -10.41 1.12 -5.76
C LEU A 135 -10.35 1.70 -7.18
N VAL A 136 -9.33 1.35 -7.96
CA VAL A 136 -9.18 1.87 -9.34
C VAL A 136 -10.34 1.45 -10.22
N LYS A 137 -10.78 0.18 -10.16
CA LYS A 137 -11.91 -0.30 -10.97
C LYS A 137 -13.19 0.49 -10.74
N HIS A 138 -13.43 0.94 -9.51
CA HIS A 138 -14.58 1.78 -9.19
C HIS A 138 -14.32 3.24 -9.59
N MET A 139 -13.14 3.79 -9.27
CA MET A 139 -12.82 5.20 -9.55
C MET A 139 -12.72 5.52 -11.05
N LYS A 140 -12.25 4.58 -11.86
CA LYS A 140 -11.91 4.83 -13.26
C LYS A 140 -13.13 4.98 -14.17
N VAL A 141 -12.98 5.83 -15.17
CA VAL A 141 -13.76 5.77 -16.41
C VAL A 141 -13.02 4.77 -17.32
N PRO A 142 -13.63 3.63 -17.72
CA PRO A 142 -12.94 2.53 -18.41
C PRO A 142 -12.07 2.94 -19.60
N ASP A 143 -12.47 3.97 -20.36
CA ASP A 143 -11.80 4.38 -21.62
C ASP A 143 -11.03 5.70 -21.52
N GLN A 144 -11.05 6.36 -20.36
CA GLN A 144 -10.37 7.67 -20.14
C GLN A 144 -9.31 7.59 -19.05
N TYR A 145 -9.15 6.42 -18.43
CA TYR A 145 -8.16 6.23 -17.38
C TYR A 145 -6.79 5.98 -17.98
N GLU A 146 -5.93 6.98 -17.85
CA GLU A 146 -4.54 6.87 -18.24
C GLU A 146 -3.71 6.40 -17.04
N SER A 147 -3.20 5.17 -17.14
CA SER A 147 -2.21 4.65 -16.19
C SER A 147 -0.93 5.49 -16.26
N ALA A 148 -0.34 5.78 -15.11
CA ALA A 148 0.97 6.41 -15.07
C ALA A 148 2.09 5.51 -15.59
N TYR A 149 1.89 4.19 -15.60
CA TYR A 149 2.85 3.20 -16.07
C TYR A 149 2.40 2.60 -17.40
N SER A 150 3.32 2.54 -18.37
CA SER A 150 3.07 1.95 -19.69
C SER A 150 3.00 0.42 -19.61
N SER A 151 2.58 -0.21 -20.71
CA SER A 151 2.62 -1.67 -20.84
C SER A 151 4.04 -2.25 -20.79
N GLU A 152 5.07 -1.43 -21.00
CA GLU A 152 6.49 -1.84 -20.89
C GLU A 152 6.92 -1.99 -19.43
N ALA A 153 6.31 -1.25 -18.51
CA ALA A 153 6.59 -1.27 -17.07
C ALA A 153 6.01 -2.52 -16.39
N SER A 154 6.50 -3.69 -16.79
CA SER A 154 6.11 -4.99 -16.26
C SER A 154 7.16 -5.56 -15.30
N TRP A 155 6.77 -6.54 -14.48
CA TRP A 155 7.69 -7.30 -13.64
C TRP A 155 8.84 -7.92 -14.45
N ASP A 156 8.52 -8.57 -15.57
CA ASP A 156 9.51 -9.27 -16.39
C ASP A 156 10.54 -8.31 -17.00
N ALA A 157 10.11 -7.14 -17.47
CA ALA A 157 10.99 -6.13 -18.04
C ALA A 157 11.81 -5.37 -16.98
N SER A 158 11.19 -5.05 -15.84
CA SER A 158 11.77 -4.11 -14.85
C SER A 158 12.48 -4.81 -13.69
N CYS A 159 11.88 -5.88 -13.17
CA CYS A 159 12.22 -6.45 -11.86
C CYS A 159 12.87 -7.83 -11.94
N SER A 160 12.54 -8.67 -12.93
CA SER A 160 12.96 -10.08 -12.96
C SER A 160 14.47 -10.30 -12.82
N ARG A 161 15.28 -9.41 -13.42
CA ARG A 161 16.74 -9.45 -13.35
C ARG A 161 17.30 -8.90 -12.04
N HIS A 162 16.63 -7.93 -11.44
CA HIS A 162 17.05 -7.26 -10.21
C HIS A 162 15.85 -7.03 -9.26
N PRO A 163 15.28 -8.09 -8.66
CA PRO A 163 14.05 -7.98 -7.88
C PRO A 163 14.16 -7.00 -6.69
N ALA A 164 15.37 -6.87 -6.13
CA ALA A 164 15.67 -5.92 -5.06
C ALA A 164 15.39 -4.46 -5.46
N ALA A 165 15.58 -4.07 -6.72
CA ALA A 165 15.31 -2.70 -7.16
C ALA A 165 13.82 -2.34 -7.02
N CYS A 166 12.93 -3.25 -7.42
CA CYS A 166 11.48 -3.05 -7.26
C CYS A 166 11.03 -3.20 -5.81
N ALA A 167 11.68 -4.07 -5.02
CA ALA A 167 11.45 -4.14 -3.58
C ALA A 167 11.76 -2.81 -2.89
N VAL A 168 12.86 -2.14 -3.27
CA VAL A 168 13.25 -0.82 -2.77
C VAL A 168 12.23 0.25 -3.12
N VAL A 169 11.76 0.27 -4.37
CA VAL A 169 10.67 1.18 -4.77
C VAL A 169 9.43 0.91 -3.93
N PHE A 170 8.99 -0.34 -3.80
CA PHE A 170 7.81 -0.70 -3.02
C PHE A 170 7.89 -0.25 -1.55
N VAL A 171 8.97 -0.61 -0.84
CA VAL A 171 9.11 -0.21 0.58
C VAL A 171 9.28 1.30 0.73
N GLY A 172 9.83 1.97 -0.28
CA GLY A 172 9.91 3.43 -0.34
C GLY A 172 8.54 4.10 -0.56
N ILE A 173 7.64 3.51 -1.33
CA ILE A 173 6.32 4.13 -1.58
C ILE A 173 5.26 3.68 -0.58
N ALA A 174 5.51 2.65 0.23
CA ALA A 174 4.56 2.15 1.23
C ALA A 174 3.99 3.27 2.15
N PRO A 175 4.78 4.26 2.60
CA PRO A 175 4.27 5.38 3.40
C PRO A 175 3.37 6.34 2.63
N MET A 176 3.65 6.55 1.34
CA MET A 176 2.79 7.30 0.41
C MET A 176 1.44 6.59 0.27
N LEU A 177 1.48 5.28 0.00
CA LEU A 177 0.29 4.44 -0.12
C LEU A 177 -0.54 4.47 1.17
N TYR A 178 0.10 4.26 2.33
CA TYR A 178 -0.57 4.30 3.63
C TYR A 178 -1.24 5.66 3.88
N ALA A 179 -0.48 6.76 3.83
CA ALA A 179 -1.00 8.07 4.16
C ALA A 179 -2.07 8.55 3.17
N GLY A 180 -1.88 8.26 1.87
CA GLY A 180 -2.84 8.61 0.83
C GLY A 180 -4.16 7.86 0.98
N LEU A 181 -4.11 6.52 1.11
CA LEU A 181 -5.32 5.71 1.29
C LEU A 181 -6.03 6.01 2.61
N TYR A 182 -5.28 6.19 3.70
CA TYR A 182 -5.85 6.55 4.99
C TYR A 182 -6.54 7.92 4.92
N SER A 183 -5.90 8.92 4.29
CA SER A 183 -6.49 10.25 4.09
C SER A 183 -7.79 10.17 3.31
N LEU A 184 -7.80 9.46 2.18
CA LEU A 184 -8.99 9.30 1.36
C LEU A 184 -10.12 8.64 2.15
N LYS A 185 -9.84 7.55 2.87
CA LYS A 185 -10.85 6.85 3.67
C LYS A 185 -11.42 7.73 4.77
N TYR A 186 -10.56 8.46 5.48
CA TYR A 186 -10.95 9.35 6.56
C TYR A 186 -11.81 10.53 6.06
N VAL A 187 -11.35 11.27 5.05
CA VAL A 187 -12.07 12.45 4.53
C VAL A 187 -13.36 12.04 3.83
N THR A 188 -13.36 10.94 3.07
CA THR A 188 -14.57 10.41 2.44
C THR A 188 -15.62 10.03 3.48
N SER A 189 -15.20 9.41 4.59
CA SER A 189 -16.13 9.08 5.68
C SER A 189 -16.76 10.33 6.31
N ILE A 190 -15.99 11.41 6.51
CA ILE A 190 -16.52 12.67 7.04
C ILE A 190 -17.47 13.33 6.03
N ALA A 191 -17.11 13.30 4.75
CA ALA A 191 -17.93 13.83 3.67
C ALA A 191 -19.25 13.09 3.54
N LEU A 192 -19.26 11.76 3.75
CA LEU A 192 -20.47 10.96 3.70
C LEU A 192 -21.45 11.36 4.81
N THR A 193 -20.95 11.57 6.03
CA THR A 193 -21.78 12.00 7.17
C THR A 193 -22.26 13.45 7.03
N ASN A 194 -21.55 14.29 6.28
CA ASN A 194 -21.82 15.72 6.12
C ASN A 194 -22.03 16.11 4.65
N GLU A 195 -22.80 15.32 3.90
CA GLU A 195 -22.91 15.46 2.43
C GLU A 195 -23.45 16.84 1.97
N SER A 196 -24.23 17.52 2.82
CA SER A 196 -24.74 18.87 2.56
C SER A 196 -23.72 19.99 2.83
N ASN A 197 -22.58 19.70 3.45
CA ASN A 197 -21.57 20.70 3.78
C ASN A 197 -20.58 20.89 2.61
N ASN A 198 -20.69 22.04 1.93
CA ASN A 198 -19.84 22.39 0.79
C ASN A 198 -18.34 22.40 1.14
N THR A 199 -17.96 22.91 2.31
CA THR A 199 -16.56 22.94 2.76
C THR A 199 -15.96 21.54 2.89
N VAL A 200 -16.74 20.54 3.31
CA VAL A 200 -16.27 19.15 3.40
C VAL A 200 -16.13 18.53 2.01
N ARG A 201 -17.01 18.88 1.07
CA ARG A 201 -16.93 18.43 -0.33
C ARG A 201 -15.71 19.02 -1.04
N GLU A 202 -15.45 20.30 -0.84
CA GLU A 202 -14.26 21.00 -1.36
C GLU A 202 -12.98 20.33 -0.84
N ARG A 203 -12.88 20.08 0.46
CA ARG A 203 -11.72 19.36 1.05
C ARG A 203 -11.51 17.96 0.47
N LEU A 204 -12.57 17.23 0.15
CA LEU A 204 -12.46 15.93 -0.52
C LEU A 204 -11.97 16.08 -1.97
N ALA A 205 -12.45 17.09 -2.69
CA ALA A 205 -12.00 17.37 -4.05
C ALA A 205 -10.52 17.79 -4.09
N GLU A 206 -10.10 18.68 -3.20
CA GLU A 206 -8.70 19.08 -3.01
C GLU A 206 -7.82 17.87 -2.70
N LEU A 207 -8.25 17.02 -1.76
CA LEU A 207 -7.50 15.80 -1.43
C LEU A 207 -7.39 14.86 -2.65
N LEU A 208 -8.48 14.64 -3.39
CA LEU A 208 -8.47 13.80 -4.59
C LEU A 208 -7.47 14.31 -5.63
N SER A 209 -7.41 15.62 -5.88
CA SER A 209 -6.41 16.20 -6.77
C SER A 209 -4.99 16.04 -6.19
N ALA A 210 -4.78 16.30 -4.90
CA ALA A 210 -3.49 16.14 -4.24
C ALA A 210 -2.94 14.71 -4.31
N VAL A 211 -3.83 13.70 -4.28
CA VAL A 211 -3.46 12.29 -4.40
C VAL A 211 -3.37 11.79 -5.86
N GLY A 212 -3.55 12.67 -6.85
CA GLY A 212 -3.36 12.38 -8.28
C GLY A 212 -4.64 11.99 -9.04
N TYR A 213 -5.82 12.07 -8.41
CA TYR A 213 -7.11 11.83 -9.06
C TYR A 213 -7.79 13.15 -9.44
N ASP A 214 -7.23 13.85 -10.43
CA ASP A 214 -7.86 15.05 -10.99
C ASP A 214 -9.24 14.75 -11.60
N GLU A 215 -10.05 15.80 -11.82
CA GLU A 215 -11.41 15.65 -12.35
C GLU A 215 -11.47 14.90 -13.69
N SER A 216 -10.47 15.06 -14.56
CA SER A 216 -10.39 14.39 -15.86
C SER A 216 -10.24 12.86 -15.76
N TYR A 217 -9.70 12.34 -14.66
CA TYR A 217 -9.46 10.90 -14.48
C TYR A 217 -10.55 10.21 -13.67
N ARG A 218 -11.53 10.98 -13.17
CA ARG A 218 -12.63 10.48 -12.34
C ARG A 218 -13.92 10.43 -13.13
N ARG A 219 -14.83 9.53 -12.74
CA ARG A 219 -16.18 9.56 -13.29
C ARG A 219 -16.84 10.91 -12.98
N PRO A 220 -17.44 11.60 -13.96
CA PRO A 220 -18.10 12.87 -13.71
C PRO A 220 -19.20 12.71 -12.68
N ARG A 221 -19.32 13.68 -11.77
CA ARG A 221 -20.36 13.73 -10.72
C ARG A 221 -20.38 12.50 -9.81
N MET A 222 -19.21 11.93 -9.48
CA MET A 222 -19.13 10.87 -8.46
C MET A 222 -19.72 11.34 -7.13
N LYS A 223 -20.78 10.64 -6.71
CA LYS A 223 -21.33 10.81 -5.36
C LYS A 223 -20.32 10.35 -4.33
N ILE A 224 -20.32 10.97 -3.16
CA ILE A 224 -19.41 10.62 -2.06
C ILE A 224 -19.60 9.15 -1.64
N SER A 225 -20.83 8.65 -1.65
CA SER A 225 -21.15 7.24 -1.37
C SER A 225 -20.46 6.26 -2.32
N TYR A 226 -20.23 6.65 -3.58
CA TYR A 226 -19.53 5.82 -4.55
C TYR A 226 -18.03 5.76 -4.28
N ILE A 227 -17.41 6.90 -3.89
CA ILE A 227 -16.01 6.93 -3.45
C ILE A 227 -15.84 6.08 -2.19
N PHE A 228 -16.81 6.14 -1.27
CA PHE A 228 -16.79 5.35 -0.05
C PHE A 228 -16.82 3.85 -0.34
N GLU A 229 -17.71 3.39 -1.24
CA GLU A 229 -17.77 1.99 -1.63
C GLU A 229 -16.50 1.54 -2.36
N ALA A 230 -15.90 2.41 -3.20
CA ALA A 230 -14.62 2.13 -3.86
C ALA A 230 -13.47 1.87 -2.86
N LEU A 231 -13.53 2.44 -1.66
CA LEU A 231 -12.53 2.29 -0.58
C LEU A 231 -12.87 1.16 0.41
N LYS A 232 -13.90 0.37 0.15
CA LYS A 232 -14.36 -0.71 1.04
C LYS A 232 -13.29 -1.78 1.25
N ASP A 233 -12.67 -2.23 0.16
CA ASP A 233 -11.63 -3.27 0.18
C ASP A 233 -10.27 -2.72 0.65
N VAL A 234 -10.12 -1.42 0.82
CA VAL A 234 -8.98 -0.79 1.51
C VAL A 234 -9.29 -0.73 3.01
N ASP A 235 -9.46 -1.89 3.62
CA ASP A 235 -9.85 -2.02 5.01
C ASP A 235 -8.69 -1.71 5.99
N LYS A 236 -8.98 -1.89 7.29
CA LYS A 236 -7.98 -1.66 8.34
C LYS A 236 -6.75 -2.55 8.16
N ASP A 237 -6.93 -3.79 7.72
CA ASP A 237 -5.81 -4.72 7.57
C ASP A 237 -4.89 -4.25 6.44
N VAL A 238 -5.43 -3.81 5.29
CA VAL A 238 -4.63 -3.21 4.21
C VAL A 238 -3.79 -2.03 4.72
N LEU A 239 -4.39 -1.15 5.51
CA LEU A 239 -3.70 0.01 6.10
C LEU A 239 -2.63 -0.42 7.11
N ASP A 240 -2.92 -1.39 7.97
CA ASP A 240 -1.96 -1.92 8.96
C ASP A 240 -0.77 -2.61 8.25
N ILE A 241 -1.02 -3.30 7.13
CA ILE A 241 0.02 -3.92 6.31
C ILE A 241 0.92 -2.86 5.68
N LEU A 242 0.35 -1.84 5.04
CA LEU A 242 1.10 -0.73 4.47
C LEU A 242 1.90 0.03 5.53
N TYR A 243 1.32 0.23 6.73
CA TYR A 243 2.02 0.84 7.86
C TYR A 243 3.20 -0.01 8.34
N ASP A 244 3.05 -1.33 8.37
CA ASP A 244 4.14 -2.23 8.75
C ASP A 244 5.28 -2.21 7.71
N PHE A 245 4.96 -2.16 6.42
CA PHE A 245 5.96 -1.95 5.35
C PHE A 245 6.63 -0.58 5.46
N SER A 246 5.86 0.44 5.84
CA SER A 246 6.36 1.80 6.12
C SER A 246 7.36 1.85 7.28
N GLY A 247 7.31 0.86 8.18
CA GLY A 247 8.24 0.71 9.29
C GLY A 247 9.70 0.63 8.87
N PHE A 248 9.97 0.28 7.60
CA PHE A 248 11.31 0.28 7.02
C PHE A 248 12.06 1.59 7.28
N TRP A 249 11.43 2.77 7.21
CA TRP A 249 12.15 4.04 7.33
C TRP A 249 12.61 4.42 8.72
N ALA A 250 12.00 3.87 9.77
CA ALA A 250 12.53 4.01 11.12
C ALA A 250 13.95 3.41 11.25
N PHE A 251 14.36 2.60 10.27
CA PHE A 251 15.65 1.93 10.21
C PHE A 251 16.64 2.56 9.25
N TYR A 252 16.20 3.40 8.32
CA TYR A 252 17.05 4.01 7.29
C TYR A 252 16.69 5.49 7.18
N GLY A 253 16.94 6.30 8.22
CA GLY A 253 16.73 7.75 8.14
C GLY A 253 17.56 8.39 7.02
N LEU A 254 17.19 9.59 6.55
CA LEU A 254 18.14 10.39 5.78
C LEU A 254 19.33 10.67 6.70
N GLU A 255 20.56 10.41 6.25
CA GLU A 255 21.73 11.00 6.91
C GLU A 255 21.47 12.51 6.89
N SER A 256 21.24 13.11 8.07
CA SER A 256 21.25 14.56 8.20
C SER A 256 22.58 14.98 7.62
N SER A 257 22.56 15.77 6.54
CA SER A 257 23.74 16.38 5.97
C SER A 257 24.60 16.85 7.13
N VAL A 258 25.77 16.23 7.27
CA VAL A 258 26.80 16.72 8.18
C VAL A 258 26.88 18.21 7.90
N SER A 259 26.69 19.01 8.94
CA SER A 259 26.97 20.43 8.91
C SER A 259 28.47 20.58 8.62
N GLU A 260 28.83 20.53 7.34
CA GLU A 260 30.11 21.00 6.87
C GLU A 260 30.05 22.52 6.89
N GLY A 261 30.92 23.08 7.72
CA GLY A 261 31.12 24.51 7.83
C GLY A 261 31.45 25.13 6.49
N GLU A 262 31.06 26.40 6.38
CA GLU A 262 31.36 27.31 5.29
C GLU A 262 32.80 27.18 4.76
N THR A 263 32.96 27.11 3.44
CA THR A 263 33.66 28.18 2.70
C THR A 263 33.43 28.09 1.17
N SER A 264 32.84 29.18 0.65
CA SER A 264 33.01 29.84 -0.65
C SER A 264 32.99 29.07 -1.98
N GLU A 265 32.02 29.52 -2.80
CA GLU A 265 32.11 29.91 -4.22
C GLU A 265 31.84 28.90 -5.37
N GLU A 266 30.84 29.34 -6.17
CA GLU A 266 30.68 29.28 -7.63
C GLU A 266 30.10 28.03 -8.33
N THR A 267 28.79 28.16 -8.61
CA THR A 267 28.03 27.88 -9.84
C THR A 267 28.71 27.07 -10.96
N THR A 268 28.10 25.98 -11.43
CA THR A 268 27.75 25.76 -12.85
C THR A 268 26.75 24.59 -13.02
N VAL A 269 25.70 24.85 -13.81
CA VAL A 269 24.71 23.93 -14.37
C VAL A 269 25.34 22.72 -15.07
N ARG A 270 24.89 21.49 -14.77
CA ARG A 270 24.99 20.38 -15.75
C ARG A 270 23.99 19.24 -15.49
N THR A 271 23.01 19.15 -16.38
CA THR A 271 22.25 17.93 -16.73
C THR A 271 23.21 16.76 -16.93
N LYS A 272 23.06 15.68 -16.15
CA LYS A 272 23.74 14.40 -16.39
C LYS A 272 22.76 13.24 -16.31
N THR A 273 22.32 12.83 -17.49
CA THR A 273 21.85 11.49 -17.83
C THR A 273 22.77 10.46 -17.18
N ARG A 274 22.26 9.62 -16.26
CA ARG A 274 23.05 8.56 -15.61
C ARG A 274 22.79 7.21 -16.29
N LYS A 275 23.83 6.70 -16.94
CA LYS A 275 23.96 5.32 -17.40
C LYS A 275 24.14 4.40 -16.17
N PHE A 276 23.34 3.34 -16.11
CA PHE A 276 23.48 2.25 -15.14
C PHE A 276 24.64 1.32 -15.53
N TYR A 277 25.50 0.98 -14.58
CA TYR A 277 26.52 -0.07 -14.70
C TYR A 277 25.93 -1.42 -14.29
N MET A 278 26.14 -2.46 -15.11
CA MET A 278 25.82 -3.85 -14.80
C MET A 278 26.97 -4.50 -14.02
N GLY A 279 26.66 -5.05 -12.84
CA GLY A 279 27.50 -5.98 -12.08
C GLY A 279 27.05 -7.43 -12.28
N GLN A 280 28.01 -8.34 -12.33
CA GLN A 280 27.90 -9.74 -12.77
C GLN A 280 27.05 -10.68 -11.90
N MET A 281 26.61 -11.76 -12.58
CA MET A 281 25.65 -12.81 -12.21
C MET A 281 26.09 -13.74 -11.08
N ILE A 282 25.11 -14.23 -10.31
CA ILE A 282 25.09 -15.59 -9.76
C ILE A 282 23.70 -16.19 -10.01
N LYS A 283 23.63 -17.33 -10.71
CA LYS A 283 22.40 -18.06 -11.06
C LYS A 283 22.13 -19.16 -10.03
N HIS A 284 20.99 -19.12 -9.34
CA HIS A 284 20.39 -20.32 -8.75
C HIS A 284 18.91 -20.41 -9.15
N GLY A 285 18.55 -21.52 -9.79
CA GLY A 285 17.17 -21.87 -10.11
C GLY A 285 16.55 -22.71 -8.99
N ILE A 286 15.26 -22.50 -8.70
CA ILE A 286 14.49 -23.34 -7.77
C ILE A 286 13.15 -23.72 -8.44
N PRO A 287 12.76 -25.01 -8.43
CA PRO A 287 11.55 -25.49 -9.09
C PRO A 287 10.32 -25.53 -8.16
N GLY A 288 9.16 -25.27 -8.78
CA GLY A 288 7.84 -25.88 -8.56
C GLY A 288 7.36 -26.18 -7.14
N VAL A 289 6.42 -25.37 -6.64
CA VAL A 289 5.38 -25.81 -5.70
C VAL A 289 4.06 -25.12 -6.09
N ASP A 290 3.08 -25.93 -6.49
CA ASP A 290 1.69 -25.49 -6.62
C ASP A 290 1.10 -25.27 -5.21
N VAL A 291 0.70 -24.03 -4.93
CA VAL A 291 -0.08 -23.69 -3.73
C VAL A 291 -1.46 -23.22 -4.16
N ASP A 292 -2.48 -23.93 -3.67
CA ASP A 292 -3.90 -23.69 -3.93
C ASP A 292 -4.35 -22.32 -3.38
N MET A 293 -4.92 -21.49 -4.26
CA MET A 293 -5.45 -20.15 -3.94
C MET A 293 -6.81 -20.19 -3.23
N GLY A 294 -7.42 -21.38 -3.05
CA GLY A 294 -8.62 -21.56 -2.25
C GLY A 294 -8.48 -21.06 -0.80
N LEU A 295 -7.27 -21.06 -0.26
CA LEU A 295 -6.97 -20.56 1.08
C LEU A 295 -7.13 -19.04 1.24
N LEU A 296 -6.93 -18.24 0.17
CA LEU A 296 -7.11 -16.78 0.23
C LEU A 296 -8.59 -16.40 0.39
N HIS A 297 -9.49 -17.15 -0.28
CA HIS A 297 -10.94 -17.00 -0.10
C HIS A 297 -11.45 -17.59 1.22
N ALA A 298 -10.85 -18.70 1.69
CA ALA A 298 -11.18 -19.32 2.97
C ALA A 298 -10.75 -18.47 4.19
N TRP A 299 -9.66 -17.71 4.05
CA TRP A 299 -9.19 -16.82 5.10
C TRP A 299 -10.09 -15.58 5.25
N ASN A 300 -10.60 -15.02 4.14
CA ASN A 300 -11.56 -13.92 4.14
C ASN A 300 -12.95 -14.32 4.70
N THR A 301 -13.38 -15.57 4.53
CA THR A 301 -14.64 -16.05 5.11
C THR A 301 -14.55 -16.32 6.62
N LYS A 302 -13.36 -16.60 7.16
CA LYS A 302 -13.17 -16.92 8.58
C LYS A 302 -13.22 -15.69 9.51
N HIS A 303 -13.05 -14.47 8.98
CA HIS A 303 -13.03 -13.22 9.76
C HIS A 303 -14.26 -12.32 9.58
N ASN A 304 -15.21 -12.68 8.70
CA ASN A 304 -16.50 -12.01 8.66
C ASN A 304 -17.44 -12.61 9.71
N ASN A 305 -17.94 -11.76 10.61
CA ASN A 305 -18.93 -12.10 11.62
C ASN A 305 -20.07 -12.93 11.01
N LYS A 306 -20.46 -14.02 11.69
CA LYS A 306 -21.66 -14.79 11.35
C LYS A 306 -22.84 -13.82 11.19
N PRO A 307 -23.70 -14.00 10.17
CA PRO A 307 -24.89 -13.17 10.03
C PRO A 307 -25.74 -13.26 11.31
N SER A 308 -26.37 -12.15 11.70
CA SER A 308 -27.27 -12.10 12.85
C SER A 308 -28.40 -13.11 12.67
N LYS A 309 -28.58 -13.99 13.66
CA LYS A 309 -29.78 -14.83 13.74
C LYS A 309 -30.96 -13.92 14.06
N ILE A 310 -31.88 -13.73 13.12
CA ILE A 310 -33.16 -13.11 13.39
C ILE A 310 -34.11 -14.23 13.81
N HIS A 311 -34.59 -14.18 15.06
CA HIS A 311 -35.68 -15.04 15.51
C HIS A 311 -37.00 -14.46 15.00
N ASN A 312 -37.62 -15.16 14.06
CA ASN A 312 -39.03 -15.00 13.71
C ASN A 312 -39.90 -15.86 14.64
N ALA A 313 -41.13 -15.40 14.90
CA ALA A 313 -42.06 -15.92 15.92
C ALA A 313 -42.53 -17.38 15.73
N LEU A 314 -41.98 -18.10 14.75
CA LEU A 314 -42.31 -19.49 14.41
C LEU A 314 -41.17 -20.47 14.73
N GLY A 315 -40.06 -20.03 15.33
CA GLY A 315 -39.02 -20.93 15.86
C GLY A 315 -38.19 -21.70 14.82
N SER A 316 -38.36 -21.47 13.52
CA SER A 316 -37.59 -22.13 12.46
C SER A 316 -36.33 -21.34 12.09
N GLY A 317 -35.15 -21.96 12.20
CA GLY A 317 -33.84 -21.35 11.94
C GLY A 317 -33.47 -21.23 10.46
N ASN A 318 -34.25 -20.49 9.66
CA ASN A 318 -33.94 -20.30 8.24
C ASN A 318 -32.87 -19.22 8.03
N MET A 319 -31.87 -19.53 7.20
CA MET A 319 -30.87 -18.56 6.75
C MET A 319 -31.38 -17.83 5.50
N TYR A 320 -31.32 -16.49 5.53
CA TYR A 320 -31.68 -15.66 4.39
C TYR A 320 -30.46 -15.37 3.51
N TYR A 321 -30.58 -15.63 2.21
CA TYR A 321 -29.62 -15.22 1.19
C TYR A 321 -30.29 -14.22 0.24
N PRO A 322 -29.73 -13.00 0.05
CA PRO A 322 -30.29 -12.04 -0.89
C PRO A 322 -30.19 -12.57 -2.33
N GLY A 323 -31.34 -12.68 -3.02
CA GLY A 323 -31.42 -13.04 -4.43
C GLY A 323 -31.91 -14.46 -4.73
N THR A 324 -32.23 -15.28 -3.71
CA THR A 324 -32.88 -16.58 -3.89
C THR A 324 -34.28 -16.57 -3.25
N PRO A 325 -35.30 -17.18 -3.89
CA PRO A 325 -36.61 -17.35 -3.26
C PRO A 325 -36.47 -18.28 -2.05
N THR A 326 -36.96 -17.84 -0.90
CA THR A 326 -36.96 -18.59 0.35
C THR A 326 -37.82 -19.85 0.19
N VAL A 327 -37.21 -21.03 0.17
CA VAL A 327 -37.94 -22.30 0.21
C VAL A 327 -38.16 -22.67 1.67
N SER A 328 -39.43 -22.73 2.09
CA SER A 328 -39.79 -23.21 3.42
C SER A 328 -39.65 -24.74 3.44
N ASP A 329 -38.72 -25.25 4.25
CA ASP A 329 -38.61 -26.68 4.55
C ASP A 329 -39.76 -27.06 5.50
N LEU A 330 -40.86 -27.55 4.92
CA LEU A 330 -41.96 -28.16 5.66
C LEU A 330 -41.59 -29.63 5.88
N GLY A 331 -40.80 -29.87 6.93
CA GLY A 331 -40.50 -31.20 7.43
C GLY A 331 -41.78 -32.04 7.56
N ALA A 332 -41.67 -33.30 7.11
CA ALA A 332 -42.75 -34.26 6.95
C ALA A 332 -43.80 -34.25 8.09
N ALA A 333 -44.99 -33.72 7.80
CA ALA A 333 -46.21 -34.06 8.52
C ALA A 333 -46.86 -35.24 7.79
N ILE A 334 -46.74 -36.43 8.38
CA ILE A 334 -47.52 -37.63 8.00
C ILE A 334 -48.94 -37.45 8.58
N PRO A 335 -50.01 -37.71 7.81
CA PRO A 335 -51.37 -37.59 8.32
C PRO A 335 -51.77 -38.83 9.12
N LEU A 336 -52.33 -38.60 10.32
CA LEU A 336 -53.38 -39.43 10.92
C LEU A 336 -54.40 -38.50 11.59
#